data_AF-A0A9W9YKZ7-F1
#
_entry.id   AF-A0A9W9YKZ7-F1
#
_cell.length_a   1.000
_cell.length_b   1.000
_cell.length_c   1.000
_cell.angle_alpha   90.00
_cell.angle_beta   90.00
_cell.angle_gamma   90.00
#
_symmetry.space_group_name_H-M   'P 1'
#
loop_
_entity.id
_entity.type
_entity.pdbx_description
1 polymer ?
#
loop_
_entity_poly.entity_id
_entity_poly.type
_entity_poly.pdbx_seq_one_letter_code
_entity_poly.pdbx_strand_id
1 'polypeptide(L)'
;MAVTWQTHGKESFPTLDSAEDGYPGTAPVTAYPPNSYGLYNMLGNVWEWTQDWWSIRHSTNFQENPKGPSSGRDKLKKGGSYMCHKSYCYRYRCAARSQNSC
;
A
#
# COMPACT_ATOMS: atom_id res chain seq x y z
N MET A 1 -12.92 1.47 3.93
CA MET A 1 -12.74 1.79 2.50
C MET A 1 -11.33 2.32 2.31
N ALA A 2 -10.76 2.20 1.11
CA ALA A 2 -9.37 2.58 0.82
C ALA A 2 -9.36 3.41 -0.47
N VAL A 3 -8.54 4.47 -0.50
CA VAL A 3 -8.36 5.30 -1.71
C VAL A 3 -7.48 4.53 -2.69
N THR A 4 -8.02 4.10 -3.82
CA THR A 4 -7.34 3.26 -4.82
C THR A 4 -7.77 3.67 -6.22
N TRP A 5 -7.21 3.09 -7.26
CA TRP A 5 -7.63 3.42 -8.62
C TRP A 5 -8.90 2.63 -8.93
N GLN A 6 -9.93 3.27 -9.48
CA GLN A 6 -11.12 2.57 -9.96
C GLN A 6 -11.29 2.74 -11.47
N THR A 7 -11.84 1.70 -12.10
CA THR A 7 -12.15 1.71 -13.54
C THR A 7 -13.61 1.40 -13.72
N HIS A 8 -14.29 2.17 -14.58
CA HIS A 8 -15.68 1.92 -14.95
C HIS A 8 -15.74 1.40 -16.40
N GLY A 9 -16.48 0.32 -16.64
CA GLY A 9 -16.69 -0.22 -17.99
C GLY A 9 -15.43 -0.81 -18.65
N LYS A 10 -15.15 -0.43 -19.91
CA LYS A 10 -14.04 -0.98 -20.71
C LYS A 10 -12.70 -0.26 -20.52
N GLU A 11 -12.70 0.85 -19.79
CA GLU A 11 -11.50 1.65 -19.60
C GLU A 11 -10.59 0.99 -18.56
N SER A 12 -9.28 1.00 -18.81
CA SER A 12 -8.30 0.31 -18.00
C SER A 12 -7.25 1.28 -17.46
N PHE A 13 -6.76 0.98 -16.25
CA PHE A 13 -5.54 1.59 -15.73
C PHE A 13 -4.44 1.58 -16.80
N PRO A 14 -3.69 2.67 -17.03
CA PRO A 14 -3.68 3.95 -16.30
C PRO A 14 -4.47 5.07 -16.98
N THR A 15 -5.46 4.74 -17.82
CA THR A 15 -6.07 5.71 -18.75
C THR A 15 -7.12 6.60 -18.11
N LEU A 16 -8.00 6.02 -17.29
CA LEU A 16 -9.06 6.75 -16.57
C LEU A 16 -9.21 6.19 -15.15
N ASP A 17 -9.30 7.11 -14.19
CA ASP A 17 -9.75 6.84 -12.83
C ASP A 17 -11.19 7.35 -12.68
N SER A 18 -12.12 6.45 -12.33
CA SER A 18 -13.53 6.83 -12.16
C SER A 18 -13.80 7.60 -10.85
N ALA A 19 -12.83 7.65 -9.92
CA ALA A 19 -12.93 8.33 -8.64
C ALA A 19 -14.21 7.97 -7.87
N GLU A 20 -14.66 6.72 -7.99
CA GLU A 20 -15.87 6.20 -7.32
C GLU A 20 -15.75 6.24 -5.80
N ASP A 21 -14.52 6.22 -5.30
CA ASP A 21 -14.22 6.37 -3.88
C ASP A 21 -14.30 7.84 -3.40
N GLY A 22 -14.44 8.80 -4.33
CA GLY A 22 -14.56 10.24 -4.07
C GLY A 22 -13.25 11.01 -4.20
N TYR A 23 -12.12 10.34 -4.51
CA TYR A 23 -10.80 10.96 -4.59
C TYR A 23 -10.01 10.46 -5.81
N PRO A 24 -9.84 11.28 -6.88
CA PRO A 24 -9.03 10.92 -8.06
C PRO A 24 -7.50 10.93 -7.79
N GLY A 25 -7.10 10.94 -6.52
CA GLY A 25 -5.75 11.23 -6.06
C GLY A 25 -5.64 11.00 -4.56
N THR A 26 -4.84 11.81 -3.86
CA THR A 26 -4.74 11.68 -2.40
C THR A 26 -6.00 12.21 -1.70
N ALA A 27 -6.40 11.56 -0.62
CA ALA A 27 -7.47 12.00 0.27
C ALA A 27 -6.89 12.60 1.57
N PRO A 28 -7.69 13.39 2.33
CA PRO A 28 -7.35 13.80 3.69
C PRO A 28 -6.96 12.60 4.56
N VAL A 29 -6.02 12.78 5.47
CA VAL A 29 -5.47 11.68 6.30
C VAL A 29 -6.50 10.99 7.19
N THR A 30 -7.63 11.65 7.47
CA THR A 30 -8.76 11.11 8.24
C THR A 30 -9.95 10.70 7.38
N ALA A 31 -9.79 10.61 6.05
CA ALA A 31 -10.84 10.12 5.17
C ALA A 31 -11.15 8.63 5.48
N TYR A 32 -12.44 8.28 5.40
CA TYR A 32 -13.03 6.99 5.79
C TYR A 32 -12.92 6.62 7.28
N PRO A 33 -13.69 5.62 7.75
CA PRO A 33 -13.59 5.15 9.13
C PRO A 33 -12.21 4.55 9.45
N PRO A 34 -11.71 4.70 10.68
CA PRO A 34 -10.50 4.05 11.12
C PRO A 34 -10.69 2.53 11.26
N ASN A 35 -9.58 1.80 11.32
CA ASN A 35 -9.61 0.39 11.73
C ASN A 35 -9.86 0.26 13.26
N SER A 36 -9.93 -0.98 13.76
CA SER A 36 -10.15 -1.28 15.19
C SER A 36 -9.06 -0.76 16.13
N TYR A 37 -7.93 -0.30 15.60
CA TYR A 37 -6.83 0.32 16.35
C TYR A 37 -6.84 1.86 16.27
N GLY A 38 -7.85 2.46 15.63
CA GLY A 38 -7.94 3.92 15.46
C GLY A 38 -7.08 4.48 14.32
N LEU A 39 -6.51 3.62 13.46
CA LEU A 39 -5.64 4.04 12.36
C LEU A 39 -6.45 4.28 11.08
N TYR A 40 -6.15 5.37 10.38
CA TYR A 40 -6.79 5.77 9.14
C TYR A 40 -5.88 5.49 7.94
N ASN A 41 -6.47 5.23 6.77
CA ASN A 41 -5.77 5.15 5.48
C ASN A 41 -4.54 4.23 5.43
N MET A 42 -4.44 3.22 6.32
CA MET A 42 -3.34 2.23 6.33
C MET A 42 -3.24 1.40 5.04
N LEU A 43 -4.29 1.41 4.20
CA LEU A 43 -4.34 0.78 2.90
C LEU A 43 -4.87 1.80 1.88
N GLY A 44 -4.18 1.91 0.74
CA GLY A 44 -4.49 2.94 -0.26
C GLY A 44 -3.92 4.31 0.12
N ASN A 45 -4.47 5.37 -0.47
CA ASN A 45 -4.01 6.76 -0.36
C ASN A 45 -2.54 6.91 -0.78
N VAL A 46 -1.57 6.75 0.14
CA VAL A 46 -0.15 6.86 -0.15
C VAL A 46 0.63 5.64 0.35
N TRP A 47 1.75 5.36 -0.32
CA TRP A 47 2.68 4.36 0.17
C TRP A 47 3.35 4.84 1.46
N GLU A 48 3.44 3.95 2.44
CA GLU A 48 4.05 4.25 3.73
C GLU A 48 5.41 3.54 3.85
N TRP A 49 6.44 4.31 4.19
CA TRP A 49 7.79 3.80 4.43
C TRP A 49 7.90 3.08 5.77
N THR A 50 8.75 2.06 5.85
CA THR A 50 9.14 1.42 7.12
C THR A 50 10.64 1.49 7.34
N GLN A 51 11.08 1.20 8.57
CA GLN A 51 12.49 1.22 8.94
C GLN A 51 13.30 0.11 8.25
N ASP A 52 12.66 -1.01 7.95
CA ASP A 52 13.25 -2.25 7.47
C ASP A 52 13.90 -2.11 6.09
N TRP A 53 15.01 -2.83 5.92
CA TRP A 53 15.55 -3.13 4.61
C TRP A 53 14.69 -4.18 3.89
N TRP A 54 14.58 -4.08 2.58
CA TRP A 54 13.82 -5.02 1.78
C TRP A 54 14.55 -6.36 1.64
N SER A 55 13.84 -7.46 1.93
CA SER A 55 14.26 -8.83 1.59
C SER A 55 13.06 -9.70 1.26
N ILE A 56 13.14 -10.52 0.22
CA ILE A 56 12.10 -11.52 -0.08
C ILE A 56 12.25 -12.82 0.74
N ARG A 57 13.40 -13.01 1.39
CA ARG A 57 13.70 -14.19 2.20
C ARG A 57 13.35 -13.90 3.66
N HIS A 58 12.48 -14.74 4.23
CA HIS A 58 12.03 -14.66 5.62
C HIS A 58 12.26 -16.00 6.30
N SER A 59 12.62 -15.99 7.58
CA SER A 59 12.67 -17.21 8.39
C SER A 59 11.25 -17.64 8.75
N THR A 60 11.01 -18.95 8.84
CA THR A 60 9.77 -19.51 9.37
C THR A 60 9.78 -19.66 10.90
N ASN A 61 10.93 -19.44 11.54
CA ASN A 61 11.06 -19.52 12.99
C ASN A 61 10.38 -18.32 13.64
N PHE A 62 9.89 -18.53 14.87
CA PHE A 62 9.38 -17.43 15.70
C PHE A 62 10.45 -16.36 15.92
N GLN A 63 10.04 -15.10 15.87
CA GLN A 63 10.88 -13.94 16.12
C GLN A 63 10.13 -12.96 17.00
N GLU A 64 10.82 -12.40 17.99
CA GLU A 64 10.31 -11.34 18.85
C GLU A 64 10.84 -9.99 18.34
N ASN A 65 9.94 -9.04 18.04
CA ASN A 65 10.26 -7.70 17.55
C ASN A 65 11.29 -7.67 16.39
N PRO A 66 11.00 -8.36 15.26
CA PRO A 66 11.92 -8.43 14.13
C PRO A 66 12.18 -7.03 13.52
N LYS A 67 13.42 -6.78 13.09
CA LYS A 67 13.86 -5.50 12.51
C LYS A 67 14.25 -5.61 11.02
N GLY A 68 13.84 -6.69 10.38
CA GLY A 68 14.27 -7.04 9.03
C GLY A 68 15.77 -7.41 8.95
N PRO A 69 16.34 -7.47 7.74
CA PRO A 69 17.77 -7.75 7.55
C PRO A 69 18.64 -6.57 7.99
N SER A 70 19.88 -6.84 8.39
CA SER A 70 20.82 -5.81 8.88
C SER A 70 21.29 -4.83 7.81
N SER A 71 21.24 -5.23 6.55
CA SER A 71 21.61 -4.39 5.40
C SER A 71 20.74 -4.71 4.18
N GLY A 72 20.70 -3.76 3.23
CA GLY A 72 19.99 -3.90 1.97
C GLY A 72 20.24 -2.69 1.07
N ARG A 73 19.80 -2.78 -0.17
CA ARG A 73 19.84 -1.66 -1.14
C ARG A 73 18.61 -0.77 -1.02
N ASP A 74 17.46 -1.39 -0.89
CA ASP A 74 16.16 -0.74 -0.92
C ASP A 74 15.44 -0.89 0.42
N LYS A 75 14.63 0.10 0.77
CA LYS A 75 13.81 0.16 1.99
C LYS A 75 12.39 -0.34 1.72
N LEU A 76 11.78 -0.95 2.73
CA LEU A 76 10.44 -1.53 2.66
C LEU A 76 9.37 -0.43 2.66
N LYS A 77 8.34 -0.61 1.83
CA LYS A 77 7.11 0.20 1.84
C LYS A 77 5.84 -0.66 1.82
N LYS A 78 4.77 -0.14 2.42
CA LYS A 78 3.50 -0.84 2.72
C LYS A 78 2.28 0.04 2.36
N GLY A 79 1.09 -0.55 2.45
CA GLY A 79 -0.19 0.15 2.31
C GLY A 79 -0.76 0.21 0.89
N GLY A 80 0.09 0.35 -0.13
CA GLY A 80 -0.38 0.68 -1.48
C GLY A 80 -0.60 2.18 -1.62
N SER A 81 -1.25 2.61 -2.69
CA SER A 81 -1.59 4.03 -2.92
C SER A 81 -2.88 4.15 -3.74
N TYR A 82 -3.34 5.38 -3.95
CA TYR A 82 -4.44 5.71 -4.87
C TYR A 82 -4.20 5.21 -6.30
N MET A 83 -2.95 4.90 -6.70
CA MET A 83 -2.64 4.32 -8.02
C MET A 83 -2.74 2.79 -8.06
N CYS A 84 -3.04 2.13 -6.93
CA CYS A 84 -3.12 0.68 -6.90
C CYS A 84 -4.44 0.20 -7.50
N HIS A 85 -4.35 -0.66 -8.52
CA HIS A 85 -5.50 -1.32 -9.15
C HIS A 85 -5.31 -2.83 -9.18
N LYS A 86 -6.39 -3.62 -9.14
CA LYS A 86 -6.32 -5.09 -9.15
C LYS A 86 -5.62 -5.65 -10.40
N SER A 87 -5.74 -4.97 -11.56
CA SER A 87 -5.15 -5.43 -12.81
C SER A 87 -3.62 -5.33 -12.86
N TYR A 88 -3.02 -4.40 -12.11
CA TYR A 88 -1.58 -4.10 -12.23
C TYR A 88 -0.86 -4.18 -10.88
N CYS A 89 -1.40 -3.52 -9.85
CA CYS A 89 -0.78 -3.43 -8.54
C CYS A 89 -1.78 -3.76 -7.43
N TYR A 90 -1.99 -5.06 -7.20
CA TYR A 90 -2.88 -5.55 -6.14
C TYR A 90 -2.19 -5.55 -4.76
N ARG A 91 -1.70 -4.38 -4.33
CA ARG A 91 -0.90 -4.18 -3.12
C ARG A 91 -1.58 -3.37 -2.00
N TYR A 92 -2.87 -3.04 -2.13
CA TYR A 92 -3.69 -2.49 -1.04
C TYR A 92 -4.15 -3.54 -0.01
N ARG A 93 -3.30 -4.53 0.31
CA ARG A 93 -3.57 -5.59 1.30
C ARG A 93 -2.56 -5.49 2.43
N CYS A 94 -2.95 -5.78 3.67
CA CYS A 94 -2.04 -5.73 4.83
C CYS A 94 -0.77 -6.56 4.63
N ALA A 95 -0.88 -7.73 4.00
CA ALA A 95 0.25 -8.62 3.72
C ALA A 95 1.11 -8.15 2.53
N ALA A 96 0.57 -7.32 1.63
CA ALA A 96 1.32 -6.86 0.47
C ALA A 96 2.46 -5.93 0.87
N ARG A 97 3.54 -5.97 0.09
CA ARG A 97 4.80 -5.30 0.41
C ARG A 97 5.53 -4.99 -0.89
N SER A 98 6.26 -3.88 -0.89
CA SER A 98 7.08 -3.45 -2.02
C SER A 98 8.34 -2.75 -1.49
N GLN A 99 9.25 -2.43 -2.40
CA GLN A 99 10.46 -1.68 -2.11
C GLN A 99 10.36 -0.31 -2.81
N ASN A 100 11.09 0.69 -2.34
CA ASN A 100 11.39 1.81 -3.20
C ASN A 100 12.36 1.37 -4.31
N SER A 101 12.27 2.03 -5.44
CA SER A 101 13.30 1.99 -6.46
C SER A 101 14.14 3.26 -6.23
N CYS A 102 15.41 3.11 -5.86
CA CYS A 102 16.39 4.18 -6.03
C CYS A 102 16.81 4.23 -7.50
#